data_AF-F0G9I1-F1
#
_entry.id   AF-F0G9I1-F1
#
_cell.length_a   1.000
_cell.length_b   1.000
_cell.length_c   1.000
_cell.angle_alpha   90.00
_cell.angle_beta   90.00
_cell.angle_gamma   90.00
#
_symmetry.space_group_name_H-M   'P 1'
#
loop_
_entity.id
_entity.type
_entity.pdbx_description
1 polymer ?
#
loop_
_entity_poly.entity_id
_entity_poly.type
_entity_poly.pdbx_seq_one_letter_code
_entity_poly.pdbx_strand_id
1 'polypeptide(L)'
;MTMKANVAEPAPSPAMQATLDADDALFFLGRTGFSPAPADVARVVGMTRAQVVADTLGNVRSEPVTPWPDWIAEPPPSRAQRQALTPDQRRDEQRQRNLRYDALRAAWVNEMIATPSPLVERMTLFWHGHFTSGQDKVPYPQTMAAQNALFRRDALGNFGTLLHAVAKDPAMLQYLDGASNRKGRPNENFAREVMELFTLGEGHYTQHDVTEAARAMTGWTVDPDTLRFTVRADWHDAGDKTILGETGPFDGDGFLDILLKRPETARFIVGKLWREFVSDTPDARELDAVAERFRASGYDIRTALAALWSTDAFWDARNRGVLVKSPAEFVVGSVRMFDVAYGDPQMLANTVRTLGQNLFYPPNVKGWPGGALWINSTTLLARKQFVEQLFRVTETAGMRPPPAHPN
;
A
#
# COMPACT_ATOMS: atom_id res chain seq x y z
N MET A 1 33.86 21.78 2.58
CA MET A 1 33.97 20.58 1.73
C MET A 1 34.11 19.38 2.67
N THR A 2 32.99 18.90 3.21
CA THR A 2 33.00 17.88 4.26
C THR A 2 32.75 16.54 3.59
N MET A 3 33.77 15.70 3.54
CA MET A 3 33.71 14.35 2.97
C MET A 3 32.63 13.54 3.71
N LYS A 4 31.59 13.12 2.97
CA LYS A 4 30.69 12.05 3.44
C LYS A 4 31.55 10.80 3.58
N ALA A 5 31.73 10.33 4.82
CA ALA A 5 32.33 9.04 5.07
C ALA A 5 31.46 7.98 4.39
N ASN A 6 32.02 7.31 3.39
CA ASN A 6 31.41 6.18 2.72
C ASN A 6 31.44 5.03 3.73
N VAL A 7 30.39 4.87 4.54
CA VAL A 7 30.24 3.72 5.42
C VAL A 7 30.09 2.52 4.49
N ALA A 8 31.14 1.73 4.36
CA ALA A 8 31.10 0.48 3.63
C ALA A 8 29.96 -0.38 4.20
N GLU A 9 29.06 -0.86 3.35
CA GLU A 9 28.03 -1.79 3.79
C GLU A 9 28.71 -3.01 4.43
N PRO A 10 28.28 -3.44 5.63
CA PRO A 10 28.82 -4.65 6.24
C PRO A 10 28.63 -5.82 5.28
N ALA A 11 29.65 -6.69 5.21
CA ALA A 11 29.56 -7.91 4.41
C ALA A 11 28.28 -8.69 4.77
N PRO A 12 27.57 -9.29 3.79
CA PRO A 12 26.35 -10.04 4.07
C PRO A 12 26.61 -11.09 5.14
N SER A 13 25.67 -11.27 6.08
CA SER A 13 25.79 -12.31 7.09
C SER A 13 26.02 -13.68 6.42
N PRO A 14 26.66 -14.65 7.09
CA PRO A 14 26.83 -16.00 6.54
C PRO A 14 25.52 -16.62 6.06
N ALA A 15 24.40 -16.31 6.74
CA ALA A 15 23.06 -16.71 6.32
C ALA A 15 22.68 -16.16 4.95
N MET A 16 23.04 -14.91 4.63
CA MET A 16 22.73 -14.27 3.35
C MET A 16 23.55 -14.79 2.17
N GLN A 17 24.62 -15.53 2.43
CA GLN A 17 25.40 -16.23 1.40
C GLN A 17 24.86 -17.62 1.06
N ALA A 18 23.87 -18.12 1.81
CA ALA A 18 23.22 -19.39 1.49
C ALA A 18 22.53 -19.31 0.12
N THR A 19 22.71 -20.35 -0.68
CA THR A 19 22.06 -20.55 -1.98
C THR A 19 20.63 -21.04 -1.78
N LEU A 20 19.69 -20.52 -2.58
CA LEU A 20 18.28 -20.89 -2.55
C LEU A 20 18.06 -22.22 -3.26
N ASP A 21 17.44 -23.17 -2.57
CA ASP A 21 16.75 -24.28 -3.21
C ASP A 21 15.34 -23.87 -3.69
N ALA A 22 14.56 -24.82 -4.20
CA ALA A 22 13.21 -24.55 -4.69
C ALA A 22 12.26 -24.07 -3.58
N ASP A 23 12.39 -24.59 -2.35
CA ASP A 23 11.53 -24.25 -1.23
C ASP A 23 11.86 -22.85 -0.69
N ASP A 24 13.14 -22.47 -0.68
CA ASP A 24 13.64 -21.13 -0.40
C ASP A 24 13.18 -20.10 -1.44
N ALA A 25 13.25 -20.45 -2.73
CA ALA A 25 12.73 -19.60 -3.80
C ALA A 25 11.21 -19.40 -3.70
N LEU A 26 10.45 -20.48 -3.47
CA LEU A 26 8.99 -20.43 -3.29
C LEU A 26 8.59 -19.58 -2.08
N PHE A 27 9.28 -19.76 -0.95
CA PHE A 27 9.05 -18.97 0.26
C PHE A 27 9.29 -17.49 -0.01
N PHE A 28 10.47 -17.14 -0.53
CA PHE A 28 10.86 -15.75 -0.72
C PHE A 28 9.92 -15.03 -1.70
N LEU A 29 9.69 -15.58 -2.89
CA LEU A 29 8.83 -14.98 -3.91
C LEU A 29 7.35 -14.95 -3.47
N GLY A 30 6.91 -15.98 -2.74
CA GLY A 30 5.58 -16.01 -2.17
C GLY A 30 5.36 -14.95 -1.09
N ARG A 31 6.43 -14.47 -0.45
CA ARG A 31 6.41 -13.43 0.57
C ARG A 31 6.48 -12.02 -0.01
N THR A 32 7.30 -11.83 -1.04
CA THR A 32 7.60 -10.51 -1.60
C THR A 32 6.69 -10.11 -2.76
N GLY A 33 5.82 -11.00 -3.23
CA GLY A 33 4.87 -10.74 -4.31
C GLY A 33 3.53 -11.45 -4.12
N PHE A 34 2.92 -11.85 -5.24
CA PHE A 34 1.77 -12.74 -5.27
C PHE A 34 2.25 -14.08 -5.82
N SER A 35 2.07 -15.15 -5.03
CA SER A 35 2.63 -16.51 -5.23
C SER A 35 3.17 -16.80 -6.64
N PRO A 36 4.47 -17.18 -6.75
CA PRO A 36 5.19 -17.20 -8.02
C PRO A 36 4.64 -18.25 -8.97
N ALA A 37 4.76 -17.98 -10.28
CA ALA A 37 4.62 -19.02 -11.29
C ALA A 37 5.87 -19.94 -11.26
N PRO A 38 5.79 -21.19 -11.77
CA PRO A 38 6.93 -22.11 -11.79
C PRO A 38 8.19 -21.53 -12.48
N ALA A 39 8.02 -20.72 -13.52
CA ALA A 39 9.12 -20.07 -14.22
C ALA A 39 9.84 -19.02 -13.35
N ASP A 40 9.12 -18.31 -12.48
CA ASP A 40 9.70 -17.32 -11.57
C ASP A 40 10.60 -18.01 -10.53
N VAL A 41 10.17 -19.17 -10.03
CA VAL A 41 10.93 -20.00 -9.09
C VAL A 41 12.21 -20.49 -9.75
N ALA A 42 12.10 -21.10 -10.94
CA ALA A 42 13.25 -21.64 -11.67
C ALA A 42 14.34 -20.59 -11.97
N ARG A 43 13.94 -19.33 -12.17
CA ARG A 43 14.85 -18.21 -12.44
C ARG A 43 15.78 -17.88 -11.27
N VAL A 44 15.33 -18.07 -10.02
CA VAL A 44 16.07 -17.62 -8.82
C VAL A 44 16.70 -18.76 -8.02
N VAL A 45 16.32 -20.02 -8.28
CA VAL A 45 17.01 -21.18 -7.68
C VAL A 45 18.51 -21.14 -8.01
N GLY A 46 19.33 -21.38 -7.00
CA GLY A 46 20.80 -21.30 -7.10
C GLY A 46 21.38 -19.90 -6.86
N MET A 47 20.56 -18.83 -6.86
CA MET A 47 21.02 -17.52 -6.36
C MET A 47 21.27 -17.60 -4.85
N THR A 48 22.16 -16.77 -4.33
CA THR A 48 22.24 -16.54 -2.88
C THR A 48 21.06 -15.70 -2.39
N ARG A 49 20.75 -15.78 -1.10
CA ARG A 49 19.73 -14.91 -0.48
C ARG A 49 20.01 -13.42 -0.71
N ALA A 50 21.28 -13.00 -0.66
CA ALA A 50 21.67 -11.63 -0.99
C ALA A 50 21.37 -11.28 -2.46
N GLN A 51 21.65 -12.20 -3.38
CA GLN A 51 21.38 -12.00 -4.81
C GLN A 51 19.88 -11.88 -5.12
N VAL A 52 19.03 -12.73 -4.53
CA VAL A 52 17.58 -12.65 -4.80
C VAL A 52 16.94 -11.39 -4.21
N VAL A 53 17.41 -10.93 -3.04
CA VAL A 53 16.98 -9.66 -2.45
C VAL A 53 17.37 -8.50 -3.38
N ALA A 54 18.60 -8.48 -3.86
CA ALA A 54 19.08 -7.45 -4.79
C ALA A 54 18.32 -7.48 -6.13
N ASP A 55 18.10 -8.66 -6.71
CA ASP A 55 17.33 -8.84 -7.95
C ASP A 55 15.90 -8.32 -7.80
N THR A 56 15.22 -8.70 -6.72
CA THR A 56 13.82 -8.35 -6.45
C THR A 56 13.64 -6.85 -6.21
N LEU A 57 14.62 -6.19 -5.58
CA LEU A 57 14.61 -4.74 -5.36
C LEU A 57 15.16 -3.95 -6.55
N GLY A 58 15.96 -4.55 -7.43
CA GLY A 58 16.56 -3.88 -8.59
C GLY A 58 15.69 -3.88 -9.83
N ASN A 59 14.96 -4.97 -10.07
CA ASN A 59 14.23 -5.21 -11.32
C ASN A 59 12.72 -4.92 -11.19
N VAL A 60 12.38 -3.66 -10.86
CA VAL A 60 10.98 -3.26 -10.64
C VAL A 60 10.47 -2.29 -11.70
N ARG A 61 9.19 -2.44 -12.03
CA ARG A 61 8.42 -1.51 -12.88
C ARG A 61 7.27 -0.91 -12.09
N SER A 62 7.16 0.42 -12.14
CA SER A 62 6.05 1.19 -11.52
C SER A 62 4.93 1.54 -12.49
N GLU A 63 5.10 1.30 -13.79
CA GLU A 63 4.06 1.53 -14.79
C GLU A 63 3.22 0.26 -14.99
N PRO A 64 1.88 0.34 -14.95
CA PRO A 64 1.02 -0.79 -15.24
C PRO A 64 1.28 -1.37 -16.64
N VAL A 65 1.12 -2.68 -16.78
CA VAL A 65 1.25 -3.37 -18.07
C VAL A 65 -0.09 -3.78 -18.67
N THR A 66 -1.15 -3.69 -17.88
CA THR A 66 -2.53 -3.97 -18.30
C THR A 66 -3.29 -2.68 -18.63
N PRO A 67 -4.34 -2.75 -19.47
CA PRO A 67 -5.18 -1.60 -19.73
C PRO A 67 -5.97 -1.19 -18.48
N TRP A 68 -5.94 0.10 -18.16
CA TRP A 68 -6.80 0.73 -17.16
C TRP A 68 -7.96 1.44 -17.85
N PRO A 69 -9.12 1.63 -17.18
CA PRO A 69 -10.26 2.28 -17.81
C PRO A 69 -9.98 3.71 -18.28
N ASP A 70 -10.29 4.02 -19.55
CA ASP A 70 -10.00 5.32 -20.18
C ASP A 70 -10.64 6.51 -19.43
N TRP A 71 -11.79 6.28 -18.79
CA TRP A 71 -12.50 7.31 -18.03
C TRP A 71 -11.71 7.86 -16.84
N ILE A 72 -10.62 7.21 -16.42
CA ILE A 72 -9.71 7.72 -15.38
C ILE A 72 -9.09 9.06 -15.82
N ALA A 73 -8.86 9.25 -17.12
CA ALA A 73 -8.35 10.50 -17.67
C ALA A 73 -9.41 11.60 -17.82
N GLU A 74 -10.70 11.26 -17.69
CA GLU A 74 -11.79 12.25 -17.75
C GLU A 74 -11.80 13.09 -16.46
N PRO A 75 -11.90 14.43 -16.57
CA PRO A 75 -12.04 15.27 -15.40
C PRO A 75 -13.36 14.97 -14.66
N PRO A 76 -13.37 15.01 -13.32
CA PRO A 76 -14.60 14.92 -12.54
C PRO A 76 -15.51 16.13 -12.83
N PRO A 77 -16.83 16.02 -12.61
CA PRO A 77 -17.75 17.13 -12.81
C PRO A 77 -17.46 18.27 -11.83
N SER A 78 -17.42 19.50 -12.37
CA SER A 78 -17.29 20.74 -11.61
C SER A 78 -18.40 20.90 -10.58
N ARG A 79 -18.22 21.82 -9.62
CA ARG A 79 -19.25 22.14 -8.63
C ARG A 79 -20.55 22.61 -9.29
N ALA A 80 -20.46 23.46 -10.30
CA ALA A 80 -21.62 23.96 -11.04
C ALA A 80 -22.40 22.82 -11.73
N GLN A 81 -21.68 21.91 -12.40
CA GLN A 81 -22.29 20.74 -13.03
C GLN A 81 -23.00 19.85 -12.00
N ARG A 82 -22.35 19.57 -10.86
CA ARG A 82 -22.93 18.77 -9.76
C ARG A 82 -24.20 19.41 -9.18
N GLN A 83 -24.22 20.72 -9.02
CA GLN A 83 -25.37 21.46 -8.47
C GLN A 83 -26.54 21.55 -9.46
N ALA A 84 -26.29 21.51 -10.76
CA ALA A 84 -27.32 21.55 -11.79
C ALA A 84 -28.06 20.21 -11.97
N LEU A 85 -27.58 19.11 -11.38
CA LEU A 85 -28.19 17.79 -11.54
C LEU A 85 -29.57 17.70 -10.87
N THR A 86 -30.55 17.25 -11.64
CA THR A 86 -31.86 16.81 -11.13
C THR A 86 -31.71 15.58 -10.22
N PRO A 87 -32.71 15.27 -9.36
CA PRO A 87 -32.67 14.07 -8.53
C PRO A 87 -32.44 12.77 -9.31
N ASP A 88 -32.97 12.66 -10.53
CA ASP A 88 -32.84 11.46 -11.37
C ASP A 88 -31.42 11.35 -11.93
N GLN A 89 -30.89 12.46 -12.46
CA GLN A 89 -29.50 12.52 -12.92
C GLN A 89 -28.50 12.23 -11.80
N ARG A 90 -28.75 12.67 -10.56
CA ARG A 90 -27.89 12.32 -9.40
C ARG A 90 -27.89 10.82 -9.11
N ARG A 91 -29.04 10.15 -9.23
CA ARG A 91 -29.13 8.69 -9.06
C ARG A 91 -28.38 7.98 -10.17
N ASP A 92 -28.48 8.46 -11.41
CA ASP A 92 -27.78 7.89 -12.56
C ASP A 92 -26.26 8.06 -12.43
N GLU A 93 -25.82 9.24 -12.01
CA GLU A 93 -24.42 9.52 -11.73
C GLU A 93 -23.87 8.62 -10.61
N GLN A 94 -24.60 8.44 -9.50
CA GLN A 94 -24.20 7.51 -8.44
C GLN A 94 -24.06 6.07 -8.97
N ARG A 95 -24.99 5.60 -9.81
CA ARG A 95 -24.89 4.27 -10.43
C ARG A 95 -23.65 4.17 -11.31
N GLN A 96 -23.38 5.18 -12.14
CA GLN A 96 -22.17 5.22 -12.98
C GLN A 96 -20.88 5.23 -12.15
N ARG A 97 -20.82 6.01 -11.07
CA ARG A 97 -19.65 6.01 -10.16
C ARG A 97 -19.41 4.64 -9.54
N ASN A 98 -20.47 3.93 -9.13
CA ASN A 98 -20.35 2.58 -8.58
C ASN A 98 -19.80 1.60 -9.63
N LEU A 99 -20.33 1.63 -10.86
CA LEU A 99 -19.83 0.82 -11.98
C LEU A 99 -18.36 1.11 -12.30
N ARG A 100 -17.95 2.38 -12.28
CA ARG A 100 -16.56 2.80 -12.48
C ARG A 100 -15.66 2.29 -11.35
N TYR A 101 -16.10 2.32 -10.10
CA TYR A 101 -15.35 1.71 -9.00
C TYR A 101 -15.18 0.20 -9.17
N ASP A 102 -16.21 -0.51 -9.62
CA ASP A 102 -16.11 -1.96 -9.87
C ASP A 102 -15.12 -2.27 -10.99
N ALA A 103 -15.16 -1.51 -12.09
CA ALA A 103 -14.18 -1.61 -13.16
C ALA A 103 -12.76 -1.28 -12.70
N LEU A 104 -12.59 -0.31 -11.80
CA LEU A 104 -11.29 0.05 -11.22
C LEU A 104 -10.71 -1.10 -10.38
N ARG A 105 -11.54 -1.80 -9.60
CA ARG A 105 -11.13 -2.99 -8.83
C ARG A 105 -10.70 -4.12 -9.77
N ALA A 106 -11.49 -4.36 -10.81
CA ALA A 106 -11.18 -5.38 -11.82
C ALA A 106 -9.85 -5.09 -12.52
N ALA A 107 -9.62 -3.83 -12.93
CA ALA A 107 -8.36 -3.40 -13.55
C ALA A 107 -7.17 -3.60 -12.63
N TRP A 108 -7.29 -3.25 -11.34
CA TRP A 108 -6.19 -3.44 -10.40
C TRP A 108 -5.89 -4.92 -10.13
N VAL A 109 -6.92 -5.76 -9.95
CA VAL A 109 -6.73 -7.22 -9.84
C VAL A 109 -6.07 -7.79 -11.10
N ASN A 110 -6.46 -7.32 -12.28
CA ASN A 110 -5.84 -7.73 -13.54
C ASN A 110 -4.35 -7.36 -13.58
N GLU A 111 -3.99 -6.15 -13.16
CA GLU A 111 -2.59 -5.71 -13.05
C GLU A 111 -1.80 -6.57 -12.06
N MET A 112 -2.34 -6.85 -10.87
CA MET A 112 -1.69 -7.71 -9.87
C MET A 112 -1.39 -9.12 -10.41
N ILE A 113 -2.27 -9.64 -11.29
CA ILE A 113 -2.08 -10.96 -11.92
C ILE A 113 -1.03 -10.89 -13.03
N ALA A 114 -1.08 -9.89 -13.91
CA ALA A 114 -0.28 -9.86 -15.13
C ALA A 114 1.11 -9.20 -14.96
N THR A 115 1.31 -8.41 -13.91
CA THR A 115 2.54 -7.63 -13.76
C THR A 115 3.79 -8.52 -13.66
N PRO A 116 4.90 -8.16 -14.34
CA PRO A 116 6.20 -8.78 -14.12
C PRO A 116 6.90 -8.25 -12.86
N SER A 117 6.32 -7.28 -12.15
CA SER A 117 6.87 -6.73 -10.89
C SER A 117 5.90 -6.87 -9.72
N PRO A 118 5.59 -8.10 -9.25
CA PRO A 118 4.60 -8.33 -8.18
C PRO A 118 4.87 -7.57 -6.89
N LEU A 119 6.14 -7.33 -6.55
CA LEU A 119 6.51 -6.55 -5.36
C LEU A 119 5.92 -5.14 -5.38
N VAL A 120 5.88 -4.48 -6.54
CA VAL A 120 5.35 -3.11 -6.65
C VAL A 120 3.87 -3.09 -6.33
N GLU A 121 3.09 -4.03 -6.87
CA GLU A 121 1.66 -4.12 -6.57
C GLU A 121 1.41 -4.62 -5.14
N ARG A 122 2.26 -5.49 -4.60
CA ARG A 122 2.21 -5.93 -3.19
C ARG A 122 2.40 -4.74 -2.24
N MET A 123 3.38 -3.89 -2.53
CA MET A 123 3.62 -2.65 -1.78
C MET A 123 2.55 -1.58 -2.02
N THR A 124 2.01 -1.48 -3.24
CA THR A 124 0.87 -0.60 -3.54
C THR A 124 -0.34 -0.97 -2.69
N LEU A 125 -0.64 -2.26 -2.56
CA LEU A 125 -1.71 -2.77 -1.70
C LEU A 125 -1.42 -2.50 -0.22
N PHE A 126 -0.18 -2.70 0.23
CA PHE A 126 0.26 -2.37 1.58
C PHE A 126 0.04 -0.89 1.90
N TRP A 127 0.49 0.02 1.03
CA TRP A 127 0.33 1.47 1.22
C TRP A 127 -1.13 1.90 1.16
N HIS A 128 -1.93 1.29 0.29
CA HIS A 128 -3.37 1.54 0.22
C HIS A 128 -4.12 1.10 1.49
N GLY A 129 -3.65 0.02 2.15
CA GLY A 129 -4.14 -0.40 3.46
C GLY A 129 -3.56 0.39 4.63
N HIS A 130 -2.38 1.00 4.47
CA HIS A 130 -1.73 1.82 5.49
C HIS A 130 -2.30 3.24 5.52
N PHE A 131 -2.32 3.91 4.36
CA PHE A 131 -2.88 5.25 4.15
C PHE A 131 -4.32 5.13 3.66
N THR A 132 -5.19 4.66 4.57
CA THR A 132 -6.56 4.29 4.24
C THR A 132 -7.35 5.45 3.61
N SER A 133 -7.97 5.17 2.46
CA SER A 133 -9.03 5.98 1.86
C SER A 133 -10.06 5.06 1.19
N GLY A 134 -11.31 5.51 1.08
CA GLY A 134 -12.42 4.66 0.65
C GLY A 134 -13.51 5.37 -0.15
N GLN A 135 -14.14 4.59 -1.05
CA GLN A 135 -15.27 5.02 -1.90
C GLN A 135 -16.47 5.59 -1.10
N ASP A 136 -16.62 5.24 0.18
CA ASP A 136 -17.67 5.77 1.07
C ASP A 136 -17.59 7.29 1.27
N LYS A 137 -16.38 7.86 1.30
CA LYS A 137 -16.17 9.32 1.43
C LYS A 137 -15.46 9.96 0.23
N VAL A 138 -14.88 9.16 -0.66
CA VAL A 138 -14.30 9.63 -1.92
C VAL A 138 -15.28 9.26 -3.04
N PRO A 139 -16.17 10.17 -3.49
CA PRO A 139 -17.23 9.80 -4.40
C PRO A 139 -16.73 9.52 -5.82
N TYR A 140 -15.65 10.16 -6.27
CA TYR A 140 -15.16 10.08 -7.65
C TYR A 140 -14.01 9.06 -7.77
N PRO A 141 -14.20 7.98 -8.56
CA PRO A 141 -13.19 6.94 -8.74
C PRO A 141 -11.87 7.45 -9.32
N GLN A 142 -11.88 8.53 -10.12
CA GLN A 142 -10.66 9.14 -10.65
C GLN A 142 -9.70 9.59 -9.54
N THR A 143 -10.24 10.08 -8.42
CA THR A 143 -9.43 10.51 -7.27
C THR A 143 -8.75 9.31 -6.60
N MET A 144 -9.47 8.19 -6.43
CA MET A 144 -8.88 6.95 -5.89
C MET A 144 -7.90 6.30 -6.86
N ALA A 145 -8.15 6.38 -8.18
CA ALA A 145 -7.22 5.90 -9.20
C ALA A 145 -5.91 6.69 -9.18
N ALA A 146 -5.98 8.02 -9.03
CA ALA A 146 -4.81 8.89 -8.88
C ALA A 146 -4.00 8.57 -7.61
N GLN A 147 -4.69 8.34 -6.48
CA GLN A 147 -4.04 7.94 -5.23
C GLN A 147 -3.36 6.56 -5.37
N ASN A 148 -4.01 5.59 -6.03
CA ASN A 148 -3.42 4.29 -6.31
C ASN A 148 -2.16 4.40 -7.18
N ALA A 149 -2.19 5.25 -8.21
CA ALA A 149 -1.02 5.53 -9.04
C ALA A 149 0.11 6.21 -8.26
N LEU A 150 -0.21 7.08 -7.30
CA LEU A 150 0.75 7.65 -6.36
C LEU A 150 1.41 6.54 -5.51
N PHE A 151 0.62 5.65 -4.92
CA PHE A 151 1.15 4.52 -4.14
C PHE A 151 2.02 3.59 -4.98
N ARG A 152 1.65 3.34 -6.24
CA ARG A 152 2.42 2.51 -7.17
C ARG A 152 3.75 3.14 -7.54
N ARG A 153 3.74 4.43 -7.88
CA ARG A 153 4.95 5.19 -8.23
C ARG A 153 5.95 5.20 -7.08
N ASP A 154 5.47 5.45 -5.87
CA ASP A 154 6.32 5.62 -4.69
C ASP A 154 6.43 4.34 -3.84
N ALA A 155 5.95 3.19 -4.36
CA ALA A 155 5.82 1.92 -3.64
C ALA A 155 7.11 1.48 -2.94
N LEU A 156 8.24 1.72 -3.60
CA LEU A 156 9.59 1.41 -3.15
C LEU A 156 10.48 2.67 -3.11
N GLY A 157 9.86 3.85 -3.00
CA GLY A 157 10.54 5.15 -2.98
C GLY A 157 10.98 5.54 -1.56
N ASN A 158 10.74 6.80 -1.21
CA ASN A 158 11.04 7.34 0.12
C ASN A 158 9.75 7.55 0.91
N PHE A 159 9.68 7.04 2.14
CA PHE A 159 8.46 7.15 2.96
C PHE A 159 8.16 8.59 3.38
N GLY A 160 9.18 9.43 3.61
CA GLY A 160 8.97 10.86 3.88
C GLY A 160 8.32 11.56 2.69
N THR A 161 8.80 11.30 1.47
CA THR A 161 8.17 11.81 0.24
C THR A 161 6.74 11.30 0.07
N LEU A 162 6.53 9.99 0.29
CA LEU A 162 5.20 9.38 0.20
C LEU A 162 4.22 9.97 1.22
N LEU A 163 4.65 10.17 2.47
CA LEU A 163 3.87 10.78 3.55
C LEU A 163 3.40 12.19 3.16
N HIS A 164 4.31 13.01 2.64
CA HIS A 164 3.97 14.36 2.17
C HIS A 164 3.00 14.33 0.98
N ALA A 165 3.24 13.44 0.02
CA ALA A 165 2.42 13.31 -1.18
C ALA A 165 0.99 12.86 -0.84
N VAL A 166 0.84 11.85 0.02
CA VAL A 166 -0.48 11.35 0.43
C VAL A 166 -1.19 12.30 1.38
N ALA A 167 -0.47 13.07 2.21
CA ALA A 167 -1.10 14.05 3.09
C ALA A 167 -1.79 15.19 2.29
N LYS A 168 -1.30 15.44 1.08
CA LYS A 168 -1.86 16.40 0.11
C LYS A 168 -2.73 15.74 -0.95
N ASP A 169 -2.94 14.43 -0.88
CA ASP A 169 -3.75 13.72 -1.87
C ASP A 169 -5.25 14.05 -1.67
N PRO A 170 -6.00 14.36 -2.75
CA PRO A 170 -7.41 14.73 -2.62
C PRO A 170 -8.30 13.62 -2.07
N ALA A 171 -7.98 12.33 -2.28
CA ALA A 171 -8.74 11.23 -1.70
C ALA A 171 -8.55 11.20 -0.17
N MET A 172 -7.30 11.35 0.28
CA MET A 172 -6.97 11.41 1.71
C MET A 172 -7.66 12.59 2.42
N LEU A 173 -7.56 13.79 1.83
CA LEU A 173 -8.17 14.99 2.39
C LEU A 173 -9.71 14.93 2.44
N GLN A 174 -10.34 14.23 1.50
CA GLN A 174 -11.78 13.98 1.54
C GLN A 174 -12.15 12.91 2.58
N TYR A 175 -11.38 11.82 2.65
CA TYR A 175 -11.69 10.68 3.52
C TYR A 175 -11.58 11.03 5.02
N LEU A 176 -10.56 11.81 5.39
CA LEU A 176 -10.32 12.21 6.78
C LEU A 176 -10.82 13.61 7.12
N ASP A 177 -11.69 14.17 6.27
CA ASP A 177 -12.32 15.48 6.43
C ASP A 177 -11.32 16.66 6.52
N GLY A 178 -10.06 16.44 6.10
CA GLY A 178 -8.99 17.43 6.08
C GLY A 178 -9.26 18.60 5.14
N ALA A 179 -10.00 18.40 4.06
CA ALA A 179 -10.34 19.45 3.10
C ALA A 179 -11.19 20.60 3.70
N SER A 180 -11.80 20.37 4.87
CA SER A 180 -12.62 21.32 5.59
C SER A 180 -11.88 22.08 6.70
N ASN A 181 -10.59 21.78 6.93
CA ASN A 181 -9.82 22.29 8.05
C ASN A 181 -9.43 23.77 7.87
N ARG A 182 -9.86 24.63 8.80
CA ARG A 182 -9.70 26.10 8.72
C ARG A 182 -9.30 26.70 10.05
N LYS A 183 -8.54 27.79 10.01
CA LYS A 183 -8.18 28.57 11.19
C LYS A 183 -9.41 28.97 12.01
N GLY A 184 -9.25 28.96 13.33
CA GLY A 184 -10.33 29.23 14.30
C GLY A 184 -11.29 28.06 14.53
N ARG A 185 -11.31 27.03 13.66
CA ARG A 185 -12.07 25.78 13.85
C ARG A 185 -11.25 24.59 13.31
N PRO A 186 -10.08 24.30 13.91
CA PRO A 186 -9.22 23.22 13.45
C PRO A 186 -9.96 21.87 13.56
N ASN A 187 -9.91 21.07 12.50
CA ASN A 187 -10.41 19.70 12.49
C ASN A 187 -9.27 18.74 12.85
N GLU A 188 -9.34 18.17 14.05
CA GLU A 188 -8.30 17.31 14.59
C GLU A 188 -8.23 15.92 13.97
N ASN A 189 -9.28 15.46 13.28
CA ASN A 189 -9.37 14.09 12.80
C ASN A 189 -8.16 13.71 11.95
N PHE A 190 -7.87 14.49 10.90
CA PHE A 190 -6.77 14.14 10.00
C PHE A 190 -5.39 14.19 10.70
N ALA A 191 -5.13 15.21 11.52
CA ALA A 191 -3.86 15.31 12.24
C ALA A 191 -3.66 14.15 13.22
N ARG A 192 -4.73 13.72 13.90
CA ARG A 192 -4.72 12.56 14.80
C ARG A 192 -4.39 11.28 14.04
N GLU A 193 -5.08 11.00 12.93
CA GLU A 193 -4.83 9.79 12.15
C GLU A 193 -3.41 9.76 11.58
N VAL A 194 -2.87 10.91 11.16
CA VAL A 194 -1.48 11.02 10.71
C VAL A 194 -0.50 10.62 11.82
N MET A 195 -0.70 11.11 13.05
CA MET A 195 0.13 10.71 14.20
C MET A 195 -0.09 9.25 14.59
N GLU A 196 -1.33 8.81 14.73
CA GLU A 196 -1.66 7.52 15.33
C GLU A 196 -1.55 6.34 14.36
N LEU A 197 -2.13 6.45 13.17
CA LEU A 197 -2.28 5.30 12.27
C LEU A 197 -1.20 5.26 11.19
N PHE A 198 -0.62 6.41 10.86
CA PHE A 198 0.30 6.52 9.73
C PHE A 198 1.76 6.74 10.13
N THR A 199 2.05 7.21 11.35
CA THR A 199 3.44 7.53 11.74
C THR A 199 3.84 7.00 13.11
N LEU A 200 3.46 7.64 14.22
CA LEU A 200 4.02 7.37 15.55
C LEU A 200 3.43 6.14 16.22
N GLY A 201 2.16 5.85 15.96
CA GLY A 201 1.40 4.92 16.79
C GLY A 201 0.73 5.61 17.98
N GLU A 202 -0.19 4.89 18.62
CA GLU A 202 -0.89 5.35 19.82
C GLU A 202 0.07 5.52 21.01
N GLY A 203 -0.14 6.55 21.83
CA GLY A 203 0.62 6.80 23.06
C GLY A 203 1.92 7.57 22.90
N HIS A 204 2.26 8.02 21.69
CA HIS A 204 3.50 8.75 21.38
C HIS A 204 3.31 10.27 21.16
N TYR A 205 2.13 10.78 21.47
CA TYR A 205 1.74 12.17 21.30
C TYR A 205 0.68 12.55 22.36
N THR A 206 0.49 13.84 22.63
CA THR A 206 -0.53 14.34 23.54
C THR A 206 -1.73 14.92 22.79
N GLN A 207 -2.85 15.13 23.50
CA GLN A 207 -4.00 15.83 22.93
C GLN A 207 -3.63 17.25 22.45
N HIS A 208 -2.72 17.93 23.14
CA HIS A 208 -2.25 19.25 22.73
C HIS A 208 -1.51 19.19 21.38
N ASP A 209 -0.65 18.18 21.18
CA ASP A 209 0.04 17.98 19.90
C ASP A 209 -0.95 17.79 18.75
N VAL A 210 -2.05 17.07 18.97
CA VAL A 210 -3.09 16.89 17.96
C VAL A 210 -3.75 18.22 17.60
N THR A 211 -4.13 19.02 18.59
CA THR A 211 -4.75 20.34 18.36
C THR A 211 -3.80 21.26 17.59
N GLU A 212 -2.52 21.29 17.96
CA GLU A 212 -1.50 22.13 17.32
C GLU A 212 -1.15 21.66 15.91
N ALA A 213 -1.07 20.34 15.68
CA ALA A 213 -0.91 19.78 14.35
C ALA A 213 -2.14 20.03 13.46
N ALA A 214 -3.35 19.98 14.01
CA ALA A 214 -4.56 20.34 13.29
C ALA A 214 -4.53 21.80 12.85
N ARG A 215 -4.01 22.72 13.70
CA ARG A 215 -3.75 24.12 13.31
C ARG A 215 -2.72 24.20 12.17
N ALA A 216 -1.64 23.42 12.23
CA ALA A 216 -0.61 23.40 11.18
C ALA A 216 -1.17 22.99 9.81
N MET A 217 -2.09 22.03 9.79
CA MET A 217 -2.72 21.55 8.56
C MET A 217 -3.89 22.41 8.04
N THR A 218 -4.21 23.55 8.69
CA THR A 218 -5.30 24.42 8.23
C THR A 218 -4.99 25.03 6.86
N GLY A 219 -6.01 25.21 6.03
CA GLY A 219 -5.86 25.81 4.69
C GLY A 219 -5.49 24.83 3.58
N TRP A 220 -5.08 23.60 3.91
CA TRP A 220 -5.05 22.51 2.93
C TRP A 220 -6.47 22.12 2.56
N THR A 221 -6.78 22.13 1.26
CA THR A 221 -8.13 21.81 0.78
C THR A 221 -8.12 21.22 -0.62
N VAL A 222 -9.30 20.84 -1.09
CA VAL A 222 -9.53 20.33 -2.44
C VAL A 222 -10.36 21.35 -3.20
N ASP A 223 -9.86 21.76 -4.37
CA ASP A 223 -10.60 22.64 -5.25
C ASP A 223 -11.90 21.95 -5.72
N PRO A 224 -13.06 22.58 -5.53
CA PRO A 224 -14.34 21.92 -5.77
C PRO A 224 -14.67 21.76 -7.27
N ASP A 225 -13.93 22.39 -8.19
CA ASP A 225 -14.21 22.28 -9.62
C ASP A 225 -13.31 21.26 -10.30
N THR A 226 -12.06 21.14 -9.83
CA THR A 226 -11.06 20.25 -10.40
C THR A 226 -10.80 18.99 -9.56
N LEU A 227 -11.25 18.99 -8.30
CA LEU A 227 -10.91 17.98 -7.28
C LEU A 227 -9.41 17.77 -7.09
N ARG A 228 -8.62 18.84 -7.27
CA ARG A 228 -7.18 18.84 -7.04
C ARG A 228 -6.85 19.52 -5.70
N PHE A 229 -5.72 19.13 -5.13
CA PHE A 229 -5.17 19.80 -3.95
C PHE A 229 -4.92 21.29 -4.22
N THR A 230 -5.26 22.13 -3.25
CA THR A 230 -4.91 23.54 -3.25
C THR A 230 -4.71 24.03 -1.82
N VAL A 231 -3.88 25.07 -1.67
CA VAL A 231 -3.67 25.75 -0.39
C VAL A 231 -4.44 27.08 -0.39
N ARG A 232 -5.20 27.34 0.67
CA ARG A 232 -5.89 28.60 0.94
C ARG A 232 -5.23 29.32 2.09
N ALA A 233 -4.36 30.27 1.77
CA ALA A 233 -3.59 31.03 2.76
C ALA A 233 -4.49 31.81 3.73
N ASP A 234 -5.65 32.29 3.27
CA ASP A 234 -6.64 32.97 4.10
C ASP A 234 -7.29 32.04 5.15
N TRP A 235 -7.27 30.72 4.92
CA TRP A 235 -7.76 29.70 5.84
C TRP A 235 -6.69 29.16 6.77
N HIS A 236 -5.42 29.44 6.52
CA HIS A 236 -4.31 28.92 7.31
C HIS A 236 -4.11 29.75 8.60
N ASP A 237 -3.85 29.05 9.69
CA ASP A 237 -3.41 29.63 10.96
C ASP A 237 -1.89 29.82 10.92
N ALA A 238 -1.43 31.05 10.69
CA ALA A 238 -0.02 31.39 10.62
C ALA A 238 0.65 31.62 11.99
N GLY A 239 -0.08 31.45 13.09
CA GLY A 239 0.48 31.61 14.43
C GLY A 239 1.50 30.53 14.78
N ASP A 240 2.30 30.78 15.82
CA ASP A 240 3.21 29.76 16.36
C ASP A 240 2.42 28.56 16.90
N LYS A 241 3.04 27.38 16.72
CA LYS A 241 2.50 26.09 17.10
C LYS A 241 3.56 25.29 17.82
N THR A 242 3.17 24.58 18.87
CA THR A 242 4.07 23.67 19.60
C THR A 242 3.66 22.23 19.35
N ILE A 243 4.48 21.47 18.63
CA ILE A 243 4.19 20.09 18.25
C ILE A 243 5.39 19.22 18.64
N LEU A 244 5.15 18.24 19.51
CA LEU A 244 6.16 17.28 20.01
C LEU A 244 7.42 17.95 20.59
N GLY A 245 7.23 19.11 21.21
CA GLY A 245 8.28 19.91 21.84
C GLY A 245 9.02 20.87 20.92
N GLU A 246 8.71 20.90 19.62
CA GLU A 246 9.21 21.93 18.69
C GLU A 246 8.20 23.07 18.58
N THR A 247 8.65 24.32 18.63
CA THR A 247 7.79 25.51 18.50
C THR A 247 8.20 26.36 17.30
N GLY A 248 7.22 26.76 16.49
CA GLY A 248 7.42 27.68 15.37
C GLY A 248 6.15 27.87 14.55
N PRO A 249 6.18 28.70 13.50
CA PRO A 249 5.03 28.96 12.64
C PRO A 249 4.82 27.82 11.63
N PHE A 250 4.69 26.58 12.11
CA PHE A 250 4.63 25.39 11.27
C PHE A 250 3.36 25.36 10.42
N ASP A 251 3.51 24.99 9.15
CA ASP A 251 2.43 24.56 8.29
C ASP A 251 2.32 23.02 8.28
N GLY A 252 1.46 22.47 7.44
CA GLY A 252 1.26 21.03 7.38
C GLY A 252 2.53 20.27 6.97
N ASP A 253 3.41 20.85 6.14
CA ASP A 253 4.69 20.22 5.78
C ASP A 253 5.65 20.21 6.97
N GLY A 254 5.76 21.35 7.67
CA GLY A 254 6.55 21.42 8.91
C GLY A 254 6.09 20.43 9.98
N PHE A 255 4.77 20.20 10.09
CA PHE A 255 4.23 19.15 10.96
C PHE A 255 4.71 17.75 10.54
N LEU A 256 4.61 17.39 9.26
CA LEU A 256 5.05 16.07 8.78
C LEU A 256 6.57 15.88 8.98
N ASP A 257 7.37 16.92 8.77
CA ASP A 257 8.80 16.90 9.03
C ASP A 257 9.13 16.64 10.51
N ILE A 258 8.37 17.22 11.45
CA ILE A 258 8.52 16.94 12.89
C ILE A 258 8.27 15.45 13.17
N LEU A 259 7.25 14.84 12.56
CA LEU A 259 6.99 13.40 12.70
C LEU A 259 8.15 12.56 12.17
N LEU A 260 8.73 12.93 11.03
CA LEU A 260 9.85 12.19 10.44
C LEU A 260 11.12 12.27 11.32
N LYS A 261 11.27 13.31 12.15
CA LYS A 261 12.36 13.38 13.14
C LYS A 261 12.18 12.43 14.32
N ARG A 262 11.00 11.84 14.53
CA ARG A 262 10.74 10.91 15.65
C ARG A 262 11.20 9.48 15.36
N PRO A 263 12.02 8.84 16.20
CA PRO A 263 12.43 7.44 15.99
C PRO A 263 11.24 6.48 15.99
N GLU A 264 10.17 6.85 16.70
CA GLU A 264 8.91 6.13 16.76
C GLU A 264 8.29 5.91 15.36
N THR A 265 8.41 6.89 14.45
CA THR A 265 7.93 6.78 13.06
C THR A 265 8.60 5.64 12.31
N ALA A 266 9.93 5.54 12.38
CA ALA A 266 10.65 4.47 11.71
C ALA A 266 10.30 3.10 12.30
N ARG A 267 10.24 3.01 13.64
CA ARG A 267 9.88 1.78 14.36
C ARG A 267 8.46 1.31 14.02
N PHE A 268 7.50 2.23 13.92
CA PHE A 268 6.11 1.92 13.58
C PHE A 268 5.97 1.37 12.16
N ILE A 269 6.58 2.02 11.18
CA ILE A 269 6.52 1.60 9.78
C ILE A 269 7.21 0.26 9.59
N VAL A 270 8.41 0.08 10.15
CA VAL A 270 9.11 -1.21 10.10
C VAL A 270 8.31 -2.30 10.82
N GLY A 271 7.63 -1.99 11.92
CA GLY A 271 6.72 -2.94 12.58
C GLY A 271 5.54 -3.36 11.70
N LYS A 272 5.00 -2.46 10.87
CA LYS A 272 3.98 -2.81 9.87
C LYS A 272 4.58 -3.68 8.74
N LEU A 273 5.74 -3.32 8.20
CA LEU A 273 6.43 -4.13 7.19
C LEU A 273 6.81 -5.52 7.71
N TRP A 274 7.21 -5.63 8.98
CA TRP A 274 7.51 -6.90 9.63
C TRP A 274 6.29 -7.82 9.65
N ARG A 275 5.13 -7.29 10.07
CA ARG A 275 3.87 -8.07 10.07
C ARG A 275 3.41 -8.44 8.66
N GLU A 276 3.80 -7.67 7.66
CA GLU A 276 3.51 -7.96 6.26
C GLU A 276 4.38 -9.09 5.70
N PHE A 277 5.67 -9.11 6.02
CA PHE A 277 6.66 -9.96 5.33
C PHE A 277 7.29 -11.05 6.19
N VAL A 278 7.35 -10.91 7.51
CA VAL A 278 8.06 -11.86 8.39
C VAL A 278 7.06 -12.70 9.18
N SER A 279 6.35 -12.09 10.14
CA SER A 279 5.47 -12.78 11.08
C SER A 279 4.59 -11.80 11.86
N ASP A 280 3.50 -12.29 12.47
CA ASP A 280 2.60 -11.47 13.29
C ASP A 280 3.28 -10.90 14.56
N THR A 281 4.37 -11.53 15.01
CA THR A 281 5.09 -11.16 16.24
C THR A 281 6.51 -10.70 15.90
N PRO A 282 6.76 -9.38 15.90
CA PRO A 282 8.10 -8.86 15.64
C PRO A 282 9.14 -9.25 16.69
N ASP A 283 10.34 -9.62 16.24
CA ASP A 283 11.51 -9.66 17.11
C ASP A 283 11.95 -8.22 17.41
N ALA A 284 11.92 -7.82 18.68
CA ALA A 284 12.16 -6.43 19.06
C ALA A 284 13.55 -5.93 18.68
N ARG A 285 14.58 -6.79 18.79
CA ARG A 285 15.98 -6.41 18.55
C ARG A 285 16.24 -6.24 17.06
N GLU A 286 15.79 -7.19 16.24
CA GLU A 286 15.94 -7.09 14.78
C GLU A 286 15.08 -5.96 14.21
N LEU A 287 13.87 -5.76 14.72
CA LEU A 287 13.01 -4.65 14.34
C LEU A 287 13.68 -3.30 14.62
N ASP A 288 14.31 -3.12 15.79
CA ASP A 288 15.05 -1.90 16.11
C ASP A 288 16.23 -1.67 15.15
N ALA A 289 16.99 -2.72 14.84
CA ALA A 289 18.10 -2.61 13.91
C ALA A 289 17.64 -2.20 12.50
N VAL A 290 16.51 -2.75 12.03
CA VAL A 290 15.93 -2.39 10.73
C VAL A 290 15.35 -0.96 10.77
N ALA A 291 14.69 -0.57 11.85
CA ALA A 291 14.16 0.79 12.04
C ALA A 291 15.26 1.86 12.03
N GLU A 292 16.38 1.59 12.71
CA GLU A 292 17.54 2.50 12.69
C GLU A 292 18.13 2.61 11.28
N ARG A 293 18.29 1.50 10.54
CA ARG A 293 18.79 1.55 9.16
C ARG A 293 17.83 2.29 8.23
N PHE A 294 16.52 2.08 8.39
CA PHE A 294 15.50 2.81 7.64
C PHE A 294 15.57 4.31 7.91
N ARG A 295 15.63 4.73 9.17
CA ARG A 295 15.76 6.13 9.57
C ARG A 295 17.07 6.76 9.08
N ALA A 296 18.20 6.07 9.26
CA ALA A 296 19.52 6.55 8.85
C ALA A 296 19.67 6.72 7.33
N SER A 297 18.93 5.93 6.54
CA SER A 297 18.83 6.09 5.09
C SER A 297 18.01 7.32 4.66
N GLY A 298 17.43 8.05 5.62
CA GLY A 298 16.49 9.13 5.34
C GLY A 298 15.12 8.64 4.91
N TYR A 299 14.68 7.46 5.40
CA TYR A 299 13.40 6.82 5.06
C TYR A 299 13.30 6.21 3.65
N ASP A 300 14.40 5.66 3.11
CA ASP A 300 14.36 4.89 1.87
C ASP A 300 13.71 3.50 2.07
N ILE A 301 12.60 3.23 1.37
CA ILE A 301 11.80 2.02 1.54
C ILE A 301 12.55 0.78 1.05
N ARG A 302 13.34 0.88 -0.03
CA ARG A 302 14.18 -0.25 -0.49
C ARG A 302 15.19 -0.65 0.57
N THR A 303 15.82 0.32 1.21
CA THR A 303 16.76 0.08 2.29
C THR A 303 16.10 -0.63 3.47
N ALA A 304 14.87 -0.23 3.84
CA ALA A 304 14.11 -0.92 4.88
C ALA A 304 13.80 -2.38 4.50
N LEU A 305 13.31 -2.62 3.28
CA LEU A 305 12.97 -3.97 2.80
C LEU A 305 14.21 -4.86 2.67
N ALA A 306 15.32 -4.32 2.13
CA ALA A 306 16.59 -5.02 2.04
C ALA A 306 17.08 -5.43 3.43
N ALA A 307 17.01 -4.52 4.41
CA ALA A 307 17.38 -4.79 5.79
C ALA A 307 16.47 -5.85 6.43
N LEU A 308 15.15 -5.74 6.24
CA LEU A 308 14.14 -6.66 6.77
C LEU A 308 14.31 -8.08 6.22
N TRP A 309 14.52 -8.23 4.91
CA TRP A 309 14.71 -9.54 4.29
C TRP A 309 16.13 -10.10 4.46
N SER A 310 17.03 -9.32 5.05
CA SER A 310 18.38 -9.78 5.41
C SER A 310 18.48 -10.25 6.86
N THR A 311 17.40 -10.18 7.64
CA THR A 311 17.45 -10.64 9.03
C THR A 311 17.34 -12.15 9.13
N ASP A 312 17.89 -12.72 10.21
CA ASP A 312 17.82 -14.16 10.45
C ASP A 312 16.37 -14.60 10.68
N ALA A 313 15.54 -13.77 11.34
CA ALA A 313 14.12 -14.06 11.53
C ALA A 313 13.35 -14.23 10.22
N PHE A 314 13.65 -13.46 9.17
CA PHE A 314 12.97 -13.63 7.88
C PHE A 314 13.20 -15.02 7.28
N TRP A 315 14.40 -15.59 7.43
CA TRP A 315 14.75 -16.90 6.86
C TRP A 315 14.56 -18.08 7.83
N ASP A 316 14.18 -17.82 9.08
CA ASP A 316 13.95 -18.85 10.09
C ASP A 316 12.78 -19.77 9.69
N ALA A 317 12.98 -21.08 9.82
CA ALA A 317 11.97 -22.09 9.50
C ALA A 317 10.65 -21.88 10.27
N ARG A 318 10.71 -21.31 11.47
CA ARG A 318 9.54 -21.00 12.32
C ARG A 318 8.65 -19.90 11.74
N ASN A 319 9.16 -19.07 10.85
CA ASN A 319 8.39 -17.99 10.19
C ASN A 319 7.89 -18.38 8.78
N ARG A 320 8.09 -19.63 8.36
CA ARG A 320 7.57 -20.14 7.09
C ARG A 320 6.12 -20.58 7.25
N GLY A 321 5.23 -20.08 6.39
CA GLY A 321 3.82 -20.45 6.38
C GLY A 321 2.98 -19.89 7.54
N VAL A 322 3.51 -18.95 8.33
CA VAL A 322 2.81 -18.41 9.52
C VAL A 322 1.85 -17.26 9.26
N LEU A 323 1.94 -16.60 8.09
CA LEU A 323 1.00 -15.51 7.76
C LEU A 323 -0.12 -16.03 6.87
N VAL A 324 -1.35 -15.66 7.24
CA VAL A 324 -2.55 -15.88 6.43
C VAL A 324 -2.57 -14.86 5.30
N LYS A 325 -2.53 -15.34 4.05
CA LYS A 325 -2.72 -14.49 2.86
C LYS A 325 -4.02 -13.70 2.97
N SER A 326 -3.98 -12.41 2.64
CA SER A 326 -5.20 -11.62 2.43
C SER A 326 -6.02 -12.18 1.26
N PRO A 327 -7.31 -11.82 1.12
CA PRO A 327 -8.12 -12.22 -0.02
C PRO A 327 -7.51 -11.89 -1.39
N ALA A 328 -6.92 -10.71 -1.56
CA ALA A 328 -6.27 -10.31 -2.81
C ALA A 328 -5.06 -11.20 -3.09
N GLU A 329 -4.18 -11.41 -2.10
CA GLU A 329 -3.03 -12.31 -2.26
C GLU A 329 -3.43 -13.75 -2.58
N PHE A 330 -4.49 -14.24 -1.95
CA PHE A 330 -4.98 -15.59 -2.15
C PHE A 330 -5.54 -15.78 -3.56
N VAL A 331 -6.42 -14.88 -4.03
CA VAL A 331 -7.04 -14.98 -5.35
C VAL A 331 -6.01 -14.77 -6.46
N VAL A 332 -5.26 -13.66 -6.41
CA VAL A 332 -4.22 -13.34 -7.41
C VAL A 332 -3.12 -14.40 -7.41
N GLY A 333 -2.63 -14.77 -6.22
CA GLY A 333 -1.58 -15.76 -6.07
C GLY A 333 -1.99 -17.14 -6.58
N SER A 334 -3.25 -17.56 -6.41
CA SER A 334 -3.72 -18.84 -6.96
C SER A 334 -3.75 -18.83 -8.49
N VAL A 335 -4.23 -17.73 -9.10
CA VAL A 335 -4.26 -17.61 -10.56
C VAL A 335 -2.85 -17.63 -11.15
N ARG A 336 -1.91 -16.90 -10.53
CA ARG A 336 -0.50 -16.85 -10.95
C ARG A 336 0.24 -18.18 -10.74
N MET A 337 0.10 -18.78 -9.57
CA MET A 337 0.82 -20.01 -9.21
C MET A 337 0.47 -21.18 -10.13
N PHE A 338 -0.80 -21.28 -10.54
CA PHE A 338 -1.29 -22.35 -11.41
C PHE A 338 -1.34 -21.96 -12.89
N ASP A 339 -0.88 -20.76 -13.25
CA ASP A 339 -0.89 -20.21 -14.61
C ASP A 339 -2.24 -20.41 -15.33
N VAL A 340 -3.33 -20.10 -14.60
CA VAL A 340 -4.69 -20.37 -15.08
C VAL A 340 -5.19 -19.21 -15.91
N ALA A 341 -5.63 -19.52 -17.14
CA ALA A 341 -6.36 -18.56 -17.95
C ALA A 341 -7.67 -18.17 -17.26
N TYR A 342 -7.91 -16.87 -17.13
CA TYR A 342 -9.15 -16.32 -16.59
C TYR A 342 -9.82 -15.45 -17.65
N GLY A 343 -11.15 -15.43 -17.63
CA GLY A 343 -11.95 -14.63 -18.55
C GLY A 343 -12.06 -13.18 -18.07
N ASP A 344 -13.00 -12.92 -17.16
CA ASP A 344 -13.35 -11.58 -16.70
C ASP A 344 -12.68 -11.26 -15.34
N PRO A 345 -11.75 -10.27 -15.28
CA PRO A 345 -11.16 -9.82 -14.02
C PRO A 345 -12.19 -9.33 -12.99
N GLN A 346 -13.38 -8.90 -13.42
CA GLN A 346 -14.46 -8.49 -12.53
C GLN A 346 -14.94 -9.63 -11.63
N MET A 347 -14.95 -10.88 -12.13
CA MET A 347 -15.30 -12.05 -11.31
C MET A 347 -14.27 -12.26 -10.20
N LEU A 348 -12.98 -12.10 -10.51
CA LEU A 348 -11.91 -12.23 -9.51
C LEU A 348 -11.99 -11.11 -8.47
N ALA A 349 -12.21 -9.86 -8.89
CA ALA A 349 -12.44 -8.74 -7.98
C ALA A 349 -13.66 -8.96 -7.06
N ASN A 350 -14.73 -9.55 -7.59
CA ASN A 350 -15.90 -9.94 -6.79
C ASN A 350 -15.59 -11.04 -5.78
N THR A 351 -14.74 -12.01 -6.13
CA THR A 351 -14.26 -13.03 -5.18
C THR A 351 -13.43 -12.40 -4.07
N VAL A 352 -12.48 -11.52 -4.41
CA VAL A 352 -11.67 -10.77 -3.42
C VAL A 352 -12.56 -9.99 -2.45
N ARG A 353 -13.60 -9.32 -2.96
CA ARG A 353 -14.63 -8.64 -2.15
C ARG A 353 -15.40 -9.60 -1.25
N THR A 354 -15.88 -10.72 -1.80
CA THR A 354 -16.67 -11.74 -1.06
C THR A 354 -15.88 -12.36 0.09
N LEU A 355 -14.56 -12.49 -0.09
CA LEU A 355 -13.63 -12.96 0.94
C LEU A 355 -13.25 -11.89 1.98
N GLY A 356 -13.75 -10.65 1.82
CA GLY A 356 -13.67 -9.60 2.84
C GLY A 356 -12.76 -8.41 2.51
N GLN A 357 -12.09 -8.39 1.34
CA GLN A 357 -11.17 -7.30 0.98
C GLN A 357 -11.67 -6.51 -0.23
N ASN A 358 -12.75 -5.74 -0.06
CA ASN A 358 -13.27 -4.92 -1.14
C ASN A 358 -12.30 -3.77 -1.49
N LEU A 359 -11.44 -3.94 -2.51
CA LEU A 359 -10.43 -2.93 -2.89
C LEU A 359 -11.06 -1.53 -3.07
N PHE A 360 -10.34 -0.47 -2.71
CA PHE A 360 -10.87 0.91 -2.64
C PHE A 360 -12.03 1.13 -1.66
N TYR A 361 -12.37 0.16 -0.82
CA TYR A 361 -13.42 0.25 0.19
C TYR A 361 -13.03 -0.47 1.49
N PRO A 362 -12.00 0.03 2.20
CA PRO A 362 -11.60 -0.50 3.49
C PRO A 362 -12.73 -0.33 4.52
N PRO A 363 -12.84 -1.23 5.53
CA PRO A 363 -13.95 -1.24 6.47
C PRO A 363 -13.94 -0.07 7.47
N ASN A 364 -12.77 0.52 7.74
CA ASN A 364 -12.59 1.69 8.60
C ASN A 364 -11.21 2.32 8.37
N VAL A 365 -10.91 3.44 9.05
CA VAL A 365 -9.66 4.21 8.94
C VAL A 365 -8.38 3.42 9.23
N LYS A 366 -8.46 2.31 9.98
CA LYS A 366 -7.31 1.41 10.25
C LYS A 366 -6.97 0.47 9.09
N GLY A 367 -7.75 0.51 8.00
CA GLY A 367 -7.56 -0.34 6.83
C GLY A 367 -8.27 -1.69 6.97
N TRP A 368 -7.75 -2.71 6.28
CA TRP A 368 -8.26 -4.08 6.42
C TRP A 368 -7.61 -4.81 7.59
N PRO A 369 -8.37 -5.61 8.37
CA PRO A 369 -7.78 -6.47 9.38
C PRO A 369 -6.87 -7.52 8.74
N GLY A 370 -5.73 -7.81 9.36
CA GLY A 370 -4.79 -8.83 8.89
C GLY A 370 -4.98 -10.21 9.53
N GLY A 371 -4.15 -11.17 9.12
CA GLY A 371 -3.95 -12.45 9.82
C GLY A 371 -5.19 -13.35 9.86
N ALA A 372 -5.40 -14.01 11.00
CA ALA A 372 -6.44 -15.02 11.19
C ALA A 372 -7.88 -14.47 10.99
N LEU A 373 -8.09 -13.15 11.06
CA LEU A 373 -9.40 -12.52 10.82
C LEU A 373 -9.91 -12.73 9.39
N TRP A 374 -9.03 -13.09 8.45
CA TRP A 374 -9.43 -13.50 7.10
C TRP A 374 -10.07 -14.89 7.05
N ILE A 375 -9.98 -15.69 8.12
CA ILE A 375 -10.46 -17.06 8.18
C ILE A 375 -11.63 -17.14 9.17
N ASN A 376 -12.81 -17.40 8.64
CA ASN A 376 -13.99 -17.79 9.39
C ASN A 376 -14.72 -18.92 8.65
N SER A 377 -15.80 -19.45 9.23
CA SER A 377 -16.56 -20.54 8.62
C SER A 377 -17.03 -20.25 7.19
N THR A 378 -17.36 -18.99 6.89
CA THR A 378 -17.84 -18.57 5.57
C THR A 378 -16.68 -18.36 4.60
N THR A 379 -15.64 -17.62 4.98
CA THR A 379 -14.52 -17.31 4.09
C THR A 379 -13.64 -18.54 3.82
N LEU A 380 -13.52 -19.47 4.77
CA LEU A 380 -12.78 -20.71 4.56
C LEU A 380 -13.47 -21.59 3.50
N LEU A 381 -14.79 -21.73 3.58
CA LEU A 381 -15.57 -22.44 2.57
C LEU A 381 -15.47 -21.75 1.20
N ALA A 382 -15.61 -20.43 1.15
CA ALA A 382 -15.50 -19.67 -0.09
C ALA A 382 -14.11 -19.78 -0.73
N ARG A 383 -13.04 -19.80 0.07
CA ARG A 383 -11.67 -20.06 -0.39
C ARG A 383 -11.53 -21.44 -1.04
N LYS A 384 -12.06 -22.48 -0.38
CA LYS A 384 -12.10 -23.84 -0.93
C LYS A 384 -12.85 -23.87 -2.27
N GLN A 385 -14.05 -23.29 -2.31
CA GLN A 385 -14.90 -23.25 -3.50
C GLN A 385 -14.22 -22.53 -4.66
N PHE A 386 -13.53 -21.41 -4.40
CA PHE A 386 -12.78 -20.69 -5.43
C PHE A 386 -11.69 -21.57 -6.06
N VAL A 387 -10.90 -22.28 -5.25
CA VAL A 387 -9.85 -23.18 -5.76
C VAL A 387 -10.44 -24.36 -6.53
N GLU A 388 -11.51 -24.98 -6.03
CA GLU A 388 -12.22 -26.06 -6.74
C GLU A 388 -12.77 -25.59 -8.09
N GLN A 389 -13.33 -24.37 -8.17
CA GLN A 389 -13.82 -23.79 -9.43
C GLN A 389 -12.68 -23.52 -10.40
N LEU A 390 -11.56 -22.98 -9.92
CA LEU A 390 -10.37 -22.70 -10.73
C LEU A 390 -9.91 -23.96 -11.49
N PHE A 391 -9.84 -25.10 -10.81
CA PHE A 391 -9.38 -26.36 -11.40
C PHE A 391 -10.42 -27.04 -12.31
N ARG A 392 -11.72 -26.94 -12.00
CA ARG A 392 -12.77 -27.45 -12.91
C ARG A 392 -12.74 -26.75 -14.26
N VAL A 393 -12.51 -25.44 -14.28
CA VAL A 393 -12.42 -24.67 -15.53
C VAL A 393 -11.21 -25.11 -16.36
N THR A 394 -10.05 -25.37 -15.72
CA THR A 394 -8.86 -25.87 -16.45
C THR A 394 -9.05 -27.27 -17.05
N GLU A 395 -9.78 -28.17 -16.38
CA GLU A 395 -10.10 -29.49 -16.91
C GLU A 395 -10.98 -29.39 -18.18
N THR A 396 -11.89 -28.42 -18.22
CA THR A 396 -12.74 -28.16 -19.39
C THR A 396 -12.06 -27.36 -20.51
N ALA A 397 -11.08 -26.51 -20.20
CA ALA A 397 -10.42 -25.63 -21.17
C ALA A 397 -9.15 -26.22 -21.81
N GLY A 398 -8.61 -27.33 -21.28
CA GLY A 398 -7.36 -27.94 -21.71
C GLY A 398 -6.14 -27.11 -21.25
N MET A 399 -5.19 -27.74 -20.56
CA MET A 399 -3.92 -27.07 -20.22
C MET A 399 -3.23 -26.59 -21.50
N ARG A 400 -2.76 -25.33 -21.53
CA ARG A 400 -1.88 -24.86 -22.60
C ARG A 400 -0.61 -25.74 -22.61
N PRO A 401 -0.17 -26.26 -23.76
CA PRO A 401 1.14 -26.90 -23.84
C PRO A 401 2.23 -25.87 -23.52
N PRO A 402 3.35 -26.28 -22.89
CA PRO A 402 4.46 -25.39 -22.61
C PRO A 402 5.01 -24.77 -23.90
N PRO A 403 5.52 -23.53 -23.86
CA PRO A 403 6.09 -22.88 -25.04
C PRO A 403 7.25 -23.71 -25.59
N ALA A 404 7.22 -23.96 -26.91
CA ALA A 404 8.29 -24.67 -27.58
C ALA A 404 9.59 -23.87 -27.51
N HIS A 405 10.65 -24.46 -26.95
CA HIS A 405 11.99 -23.88 -26.97
C HIS A 405 12.47 -23.76 -28.43
N PRO A 406 12.95 -22.58 -28.87
CA PRO A 406 13.66 -22.49 -30.13
C PRO A 406 15.05 -23.15 -29.97
N ASN A 407 15.36 -24.09 -30.86
CA ASN A 407 16.67 -24.72 -31.02
C ASN A 407 17.76 -23.71 -31.40
#